data_AF-A0A2E8E2S7-F1
#
_entry.id   AF-A0A2E8E2S7-F1
#
_cell.length_a   1.000
_cell.length_b   1.000
_cell.length_c   1.000
_cell.angle_alpha   90.00
_cell.angle_beta   90.00
_cell.angle_gamma   90.00
#
_symmetry.space_group_name_H-M   'P 1'
#
loop_
_entity.id
_entity.type
_entity.pdbx_description
1 polymer ?
#
loop_
_entity_poly.entity_id
_entity_poly.type
_entity_poly.pdbx_seq_one_letter_code
_entity_poly.pdbx_strand_id
1 'polypeptide(L)' 'MLGLQPTIERVTTAGTIRFKKRLVFVSHALTPHPIGLEEVDDGVWSIYFCQVLLARLDERDYVLRP' A
#
# COMPACT_ATOMS: atom_id res chain seq x y z
N MET A 1 17.61 -14.58 -2.24
CA MET A 1 16.76 -13.47 -1.81
C MET A 1 15.34 -14.00 -1.69
N LEU A 2 14.99 -14.55 -0.53
CA LEU A 2 13.62 -14.99 -0.24
C LEU A 2 12.81 -13.71 0.07
N GLY A 3 12.47 -12.97 -1.00
CA GLY A 3 11.59 -11.80 -0.89
C GLY A 3 10.20 -12.30 -0.51
N LEU A 4 9.64 -11.74 0.56
CA LEU A 4 8.25 -11.98 0.92
C LEU A 4 7.37 -11.65 -0.29
N GLN A 5 6.42 -12.54 -0.60
CA GLN A 5 5.48 -12.27 -1.69
C GLN A 5 4.68 -11.00 -1.35
N PRO A 6 4.61 -10.01 -2.25
CA PRO A 6 3.83 -8.81 -1.98
C PRO A 6 2.37 -9.20 -1.75
N THR A 7 1.77 -8.61 -0.72
CA THR A 7 0.35 -8.78 -0.44
C THR A 7 -0.43 -7.86 -1.39
N ILE A 8 -1.64 -8.26 -1.76
CA ILE A 8 -2.48 -7.49 -2.69
C ILE A 8 -3.70 -6.96 -1.96
N GLU A 9 -3.95 -5.66 -2.06
CA GLU A 9 -5.16 -5.01 -1.57
C GLU A 9 -5.89 -4.31 -2.71
N ARG A 10 -7.23 -4.27 -2.62
CA ARG A 10 -8.06 -3.59 -3.63
C ARG A 10 -8.38 -2.16 -3.18
N VAL A 11 -8.14 -1.19 -4.06
CA VAL A 11 -8.57 0.18 -3.81
C VAL A 11 -10.09 0.25 -3.86
N THR A 12 -10.69 0.70 -2.77
CA THR A 12 -12.14 0.89 -2.64
C THR A 12 -12.60 2.10 -3.45
N THR A 13 -13.92 2.28 -3.59
CA THR A 13 -14.50 3.46 -4.23
C THR A 13 -14.20 4.77 -3.50
N ALA A 14 -13.76 4.72 -2.24
CA ALA A 14 -13.30 5.89 -1.49
C ALA A 14 -11.80 6.19 -1.73
N GLY A 15 -11.12 5.47 -2.63
CA GLY A 15 -9.69 5.62 -2.87
C GLY A 15 -8.79 5.07 -1.74
N THR A 16 -9.36 4.26 -0.84
CA THR A 16 -8.64 3.68 0.31
C THR A 16 -8.36 2.20 0.11
N ILE A 17 -7.36 1.67 0.83
CA ILE A 17 -7.19 0.23 1.06
C ILE A 17 -7.38 -0.10 2.53
N ARG A 18 -7.64 -1.38 2.82
CA ARG A 18 -7.56 -1.90 4.19
C ARG A 18 -6.14 -2.34 4.46
N PHE A 19 -5.44 -1.59 5.29
CA PHE A 19 -4.13 -1.97 5.79
C PHE A 19 -4.25 -2.39 7.25
N LYS A 20 -4.08 -3.70 7.52
CA LYS A 20 -4.34 -4.31 8.83
C LYS A 20 -5.74 -3.92 9.33
N LYS A 21 -5.83 -3.13 10.41
CA LYS A 21 -7.11 -2.68 11.02
C LYS A 21 -7.51 -1.25 10.62
N ARG A 22 -6.78 -0.61 9.70
CA ARG A 22 -7.02 0.79 9.31
C ARG A 22 -7.36 0.92 7.83
N LEU A 23 -8.06 1.98 7.49
CA LEU A 23 -8.24 2.42 6.12
C LEU A 23 -7.19 3.49 5.82
N VAL A 24 -6.38 3.27 4.79
CA VAL A 24 -5.35 4.21 4.34
C VAL A 24 -5.79 4.75 2.99
N PHE A 25 -5.88 6.06 2.86
CA PHE A 25 -6.16 6.71 1.57
C PHE A 25 -4.92 6.63 0.69
N VAL A 26 -5.09 6.11 -0.52
CA VAL A 26 -4.01 5.97 -1.52
C VAL A 26 -4.26 6.94 -2.67
N SER A 27 -5.36 6.73 -3.41
CA SER A 27 -5.76 7.60 -4.51
C SER A 27 -7.14 7.18 -5.05
N HIS A 28 -7.99 8.15 -5.38
CA HIS A 28 -9.25 7.86 -6.06
C HIS A 28 -9.03 7.38 -7.51
N ALA A 29 -7.96 7.83 -8.18
CA ALA A 29 -7.64 7.47 -9.56
C ALA A 29 -7.30 5.98 -9.74
N LEU A 30 -6.92 5.29 -8.66
CA LEU A 30 -6.63 3.86 -8.68
C LEU A 30 -7.86 2.99 -8.42
N THR A 31 -9.04 3.57 -8.21
CA THR A 31 -10.27 2.78 -8.07
C THR A 31 -10.61 2.05 -9.39
N PRO A 32 -11.02 0.77 -9.38
CA PRO A 32 -11.02 -0.23 -8.30
C PRO A 32 -9.84 -1.20 -8.41
N HIS A 33 -8.70 -0.73 -8.90
CA HIS A 33 -7.54 -1.54 -9.24
C HIS A 33 -6.86 -2.12 -7.99
N PRO A 34 -6.23 -3.30 -8.10
CA PRO A 34 -5.38 -3.85 -7.06
C PRO A 34 -4.05 -3.08 -6.96
N ILE A 35 -3.49 -3.03 -5.76
CA ILE A 35 -2.15 -2.54 -5.48
C ILE A 35 -1.36 -3.57 -4.67
N GLY A 36 -0.04 -3.56 -4.85
CA GLY A 36 0.89 -4.42 -4.13
C GLY A 36 1.42 -3.73 -2.88
N LEU A 37 1.62 -4.51 -1.82
CA LEU A 37 2.22 -4.09 -0.56
C LEU A 37 3.37 -5.01 -0.20
N GLU A 38 4.54 -4.44 0.03
CA GLU A 38 5.76 -5.16 0.41
C GLU A 38 6.36 -4.50 1.65
N GLU A 39 6.54 -5.26 2.72
CA GLU A 39 7.31 -4.80 3.88
C GLU A 39 8.79 -4.78 3.51
N VAL A 40 9.40 -3.61 3.59
CA VAL A 40 10.80 -3.37 3.18
C VAL A 40 11.71 -3.02 4.35
N ASP A 41 11.12 -2.70 5.50
CA ASP A 41 11.78 -2.49 6.79
C ASP A 41 10.73 -2.68 7.91
N ASP A 42 11.14 -2.71 9.18
CA ASP A 42 10.26 -2.90 10.34
C ASP A 42 9.13 -1.85 10.40
N GLY A 43 7.92 -2.27 10.01
CA GLY A 43 6.75 -1.40 9.94
C GLY A 43 6.76 -0.39 8.79
N VAL A 44 7.62 -0.56 7.79
CA VAL A 44 7.66 0.29 6.58
C VAL A 44 7.28 -0.54 5.35
N TRP A 45 6.26 -0.07 4.65
CA TRP A 45 5.67 -0.80 3.53
C TRP A 45 5.74 0.01 2.24
N SER A 46 6.35 -0.56 1.21
CA SER A 46 6.24 -0.06 -0.15
C SER A 46 4.87 -0.38 -0.73
N ILE A 47 4.22 0.63 -1.32
CA ILE A 47 2.96 0.50 -2.04
C ILE A 47 3.24 0.62 -3.54
N TYR A 48 2.84 -0.40 -4.31
CA TYR A 48 3.06 -0.46 -5.75
C TYR A 48 1.75 -0.49 -6.53
N PHE A 49 1.74 0.15 -7.70
CA PHE A 49 0.79 -0.16 -8.76
C PHE A 49 1.53 -0.74 -9.95
N CYS A 50 1.26 -2.00 -10.27
CA CYS A 50 2.07 -2.79 -11.20
C CYS A 50 3.56 -2.75 -10.78
N GLN A 51 4.42 -2.12 -11.57
CA GLN A 51 5.86 -2.01 -11.30
C GLN A 51 6.27 -0.63 -10.78
N VAL A 52 5.29 0.25 -10.51
CA VAL A 52 5.54 1.63 -10.08
C VAL A 52 5.40 1.73 -8.57
N LEU A 53 6.46 2.18 -7.89
CA LEU A 53 6.39 2.58 -6.48
C LEU A 53 5.58 3.88 -6.37
N LEU A 54 4.48 3.83 -5.62
CA LEU A 54 3.60 4.97 -5.41
C LEU A 54 3.98 5.76 -4.16
N ALA A 55 4.25 5.05 -3.07
CA ALA A 55 4.57 5.63 -1.77
C ALA A 55 5.13 4.57 -0.82
N ARG A 56 5.67 5.02 0.31
CA ARG A 56 5.95 4.22 1.50
C ARG A 56 4.99 4.60 2.63
N LEU A 57 4.40 3.58 3.25
CA LEU A 57 3.59 3.69 4.46
C LEU A 57 4.46 3.38 5.67
N ASP A 58 4.49 4.28 6.66
CA ASP A 58 5.06 4.01 7.98
C ASP A 58 3.92 3.67 8.96
N GLU A 59 3.97 2.50 9.59
CA GLU A 59 2.95 2.07 10.56
C GLU A 59 2.90 2.91 11.83
N ARG A 60 3.94 3.67 12.13
CA ARG A 60 4.04 4.51 13.33
C ARG A 60 3.06 5.66 13.27
N ASP A 61 2.83 6.23 12.08
CA ASP A 61 1.94 7.36 11.86
C ASP A 61 0.87 7.16 10.79
N TYR A 62 0.93 6.06 10.03
CA TYR A 62 0.05 5.75 8.91
C TYR A 62 0.07 6.82 7.81
N VAL A 63 1.21 7.49 7.63
CA VAL A 63 1.40 8.50 6.59
C VAL A 63 2.08 7.88 5.38
N LEU A 64 1.50 8.14 4.20
CA LEU A 64 2.12 7.84 2.91
C LEU A 64 3.13 8.91 2.54
N ARG A 65 4.35 8.49 2.22
CA ARG A 65 5.45 9.34 1.77
C ARG A 65 5.86 8.94 0.35
N PRO A 66 6.16 9.90 -0.55
CA PRO A 66 6.70 9.58 -1.88
C PRO A 66 7.99 8.77 -1.82
#